data_AF-A0A937N1K0-F1
#
_entry.id   AF-A0A937N1K0-F1
#
_cell.length_a   1.000
_cell.length_b   1.000
_cell.length_c   1.000
_cell.angle_alpha   90.00
_cell.angle_beta   90.00
_cell.angle_gamma   90.00
#
_symmetry.space_group_name_H-M   'P 1'
#
loop_
_entity.id
_entity.type
_entity.pdbx_description
1 polymer ?
#
loop_
_entity_poly.entity_id
_entity_poly.type
_entity_poly.pdbx_seq_one_letter_code
_entity_poly.pdbx_strand_id
1 'polypeptide(L)'
;KIRHKKKRYGKGDLRGAFIVIAATSSALVNSKAAQDAEHLVNIIDMPADGNFIAPSLVRRGNLTIAISTEGASPAISKAVRKEIEQKYDAEFARYLRFVESLRGKAIKEIKDAKKRERFLKSLASAEILAILRNRGFAAASREVLKALDKAELSGA
;
A
#
# COMPACT_ATOMS: atom_id res chain seq x y z
N LYS A 1 -0.18 -19.68 9.82
CA LYS A 1 -0.96 -20.87 10.25
C LYS A 1 -2.22 -20.38 10.95
N ILE A 2 -3.41 -20.87 10.59
CA ILE A 2 -4.69 -20.48 11.23
C ILE A 2 -5.10 -21.57 12.22
N ARG A 3 -5.61 -21.20 13.40
CA ARG A 3 -6.13 -22.12 14.41
C ARG A 3 -7.59 -21.77 14.74
N HIS A 4 -8.50 -22.67 14.41
CA HIS A 4 -9.91 -22.53 14.74
C HIS A 4 -10.21 -23.08 16.15
N LYS A 5 -11.00 -22.35 16.95
CA LYS A 5 -11.54 -22.81 18.23
C LYS A 5 -13.06 -22.82 18.14
N LYS A 6 -13.69 -23.99 17.97
CA LYS A 6 -15.15 -24.13 17.91
C LYS A 6 -15.76 -24.03 19.31
N LYS A 7 -15.94 -22.80 19.81
CA LYS A 7 -16.56 -22.53 21.11
C LYS A 7 -17.19 -21.13 21.15
N ARG A 8 -17.95 -20.83 22.20
CA ARG A 8 -18.36 -19.45 22.51
C ARG A 8 -17.16 -18.62 22.98
N TYR A 9 -17.20 -17.32 22.68
CA TYR A 9 -16.23 -16.36 23.16
C TYR A 9 -16.21 -16.32 24.70
N GLY A 10 -15.03 -16.31 25.30
CA GLY A 10 -14.87 -16.22 26.75
C GLY A 10 -13.60 -15.47 27.15
N LYS A 11 -13.55 -15.08 28.43
CA LYS A 11 -12.44 -14.32 29.01
C LYS A 11 -11.10 -15.03 28.76
N GLY A 12 -10.11 -14.26 28.32
CA GLY A 12 -8.77 -14.77 28.04
C GLY A 12 -8.57 -15.39 26.65
N ASP A 13 -9.60 -15.41 25.79
CA ASP A 13 -9.45 -15.83 24.39
C ASP A 13 -8.59 -14.88 23.57
N LEU A 14 -8.51 -13.61 23.97
CA LEU A 14 -7.73 -12.57 23.31
C LEU A 14 -6.31 -12.39 23.88
N ARG A 15 -5.89 -13.22 24.85
CA ARG A 15 -4.55 -13.10 25.46
C ARG A 15 -3.45 -13.19 24.39
N GLY A 16 -2.61 -12.16 24.33
CA GLY A 16 -1.52 -12.03 23.36
C GLY A 16 -1.97 -11.68 21.94
N ALA A 17 -3.23 -11.29 21.73
CA ALA A 17 -3.70 -10.81 20.44
C ALA A 17 -3.31 -9.34 20.24
N PHE A 18 -2.54 -9.06 19.19
CA PHE A 18 -2.21 -7.69 18.79
C PHE A 18 -3.35 -6.99 18.04
N ILE A 19 -4.14 -7.75 17.25
CA ILE A 19 -5.31 -7.26 16.51
C ILE A 19 -6.47 -8.20 16.78
N VAL A 20 -7.62 -7.61 17.12
CA VAL A 20 -8.89 -8.29 17.35
C VAL A 20 -9.90 -7.80 16.31
N ILE A 21 -10.58 -8.73 15.65
CA ILE A 21 -11.69 -8.42 14.73
C ILE A 21 -12.93 -9.08 15.31
N ALA A 22 -13.87 -8.28 15.82
CA ALA A 22 -15.14 -8.77 16.32
C ALA A 22 -16.19 -8.67 15.20
N ALA A 23 -16.54 -9.84 14.65
CA ALA A 23 -17.44 -9.98 13.51
C ALA A 23 -18.58 -10.95 13.82
N THR A 24 -19.12 -10.91 15.04
CA THR A 24 -20.26 -11.76 15.43
C THR A 24 -21.58 -11.03 15.25
N SER A 25 -22.68 -11.78 15.16
CA SER A 25 -24.04 -11.23 15.16
C SER A 25 -24.53 -10.77 16.54
N SER A 26 -23.73 -10.92 17.60
CA SER A 26 -24.09 -10.50 18.95
C SER A 26 -23.32 -9.24 19.35
N ALA A 27 -24.03 -8.11 19.45
CA ALA A 27 -23.46 -6.84 19.92
C ALA A 27 -22.83 -6.98 21.33
N LEU A 28 -23.43 -7.80 22.20
CA LEU A 28 -22.89 -8.08 23.53
C LEU A 28 -21.53 -8.78 23.48
N VAL A 29 -21.36 -9.76 22.58
CA VAL A 29 -20.07 -10.44 22.41
C VAL A 29 -19.03 -9.50 21.81
N ASN A 30 -19.41 -8.69 20.83
CA ASN A 30 -18.52 -7.73 20.19
C ASN A 30 -18.05 -6.65 21.19
N SER A 31 -18.95 -6.09 21.99
CA SER A 31 -18.62 -5.12 23.04
C SER A 31 -17.69 -5.73 24.10
N LYS A 32 -17.94 -6.99 24.50
CA LYS A 32 -17.04 -7.68 25.43
C LYS A 32 -15.65 -7.92 24.84
N ALA A 33 -15.58 -8.28 23.56
CA ALA A 33 -14.30 -8.41 22.86
C ALA A 33 -13.57 -7.07 22.72
N ALA A 34 -14.28 -5.95 22.56
CA ALA A 34 -13.72 -4.61 22.57
C ALA A 34 -13.08 -4.27 23.91
N GLN A 35 -13.78 -4.54 25.01
CA GLN A 35 -13.30 -4.30 26.38
C GLN A 35 -12.12 -5.21 26.75
N ASP A 36 -12.15 -6.47 26.31
CA ASP A 36 -11.11 -7.46 26.62
C ASP A 36 -9.86 -7.29 25.72
N ALA A 37 -9.90 -6.46 24.68
CA ALA A 37 -8.78 -6.25 23.76
C ALA A 37 -7.71 -5.32 24.36
N GLU A 38 -6.45 -5.75 24.34
CA GLU A 38 -5.32 -4.98 24.90
C GLU A 38 -4.75 -3.94 23.91
N HIS A 39 -5.00 -4.14 22.61
CA HIS A 39 -4.37 -3.39 21.53
C HIS A 39 -5.41 -2.93 20.50
N LEU A 40 -5.28 -3.34 19.23
CA LEU A 40 -6.18 -2.91 18.17
C LEU A 40 -7.42 -3.79 18.15
N VAL A 41 -8.59 -3.16 18.14
CA VAL A 41 -9.88 -3.83 17.96
C VAL A 41 -10.71 -3.14 16.91
N ASN A 42 -11.16 -3.93 15.94
CA ASN A 42 -12.13 -3.54 14.94
C ASN A 42 -13.44 -4.28 15.21
N ILE A 43 -14.51 -3.51 15.39
CA ILE A 43 -15.87 -4.04 15.46
C ILE A 43 -16.51 -3.84 14.09
N ILE A 44 -16.91 -4.93 13.45
CA ILE A 44 -17.55 -4.87 12.14
C ILE A 44 -18.89 -4.14 12.26
N ASP A 45 -19.13 -3.24 11.30
CA ASP A 45 -20.32 -2.35 11.21
C ASP A 45 -20.53 -1.34 12.35
N MET A 46 -19.74 -1.39 13.43
CA MET A 46 -19.78 -0.46 14.57
C MET A 46 -18.40 0.14 14.86
N PRO A 47 -17.84 0.97 13.95
CA PRO A 47 -16.48 1.49 14.09
C PRO A 47 -16.26 2.32 15.36
N ALA A 48 -17.30 2.94 15.91
CA ALA A 48 -17.24 3.72 17.16
C ALA A 48 -16.98 2.85 18.41
N ASP A 49 -17.30 1.55 18.34
CA ASP A 49 -17.07 0.59 19.43
C ASP A 49 -15.69 -0.05 19.37
N GLY A 50 -14.90 0.27 18.35
CA GLY A 50 -13.51 -0.15 18.19
C GLY A 50 -12.55 1.03 18.25
N ASN A 51 -11.25 0.73 18.14
CA ASN A 51 -10.19 1.75 18.05
C ASN A 51 -9.37 1.62 16.75
N PHE A 52 -9.77 0.70 15.87
CA PHE A 52 -9.12 0.43 14.60
C PHE A 52 -10.17 0.25 13.50
N ILE A 53 -9.95 0.90 12.36
CA ILE A 53 -10.80 0.77 11.17
C ILE A 53 -9.99 0.11 10.05
N ALA A 54 -10.50 -1.00 9.52
CA ALA A 54 -9.91 -1.63 8.36
C ALA A 54 -10.12 -0.74 7.11
N PRO A 55 -9.04 -0.29 6.43
CA PRO A 55 -9.17 0.58 5.28
C PRO A 55 -9.55 -0.21 4.02
N SER A 56 -10.06 0.50 3.04
CA SER A 56 -10.13 0.03 1.66
C SER A 56 -8.72 -0.02 1.06
N LEU A 57 -8.35 -1.13 0.44
CA LEU A 57 -7.00 -1.32 -0.13
C LEU A 57 -7.04 -1.39 -1.65
N VAL A 58 -6.08 -0.71 -2.28
CA VAL A 58 -5.66 -0.95 -3.67
C VAL A 58 -4.32 -1.65 -3.63
N ARG A 59 -4.21 -2.80 -4.32
CA ARG A 59 -2.95 -3.53 -4.49
C ARG A 59 -2.62 -3.67 -5.97
N ARG A 60 -1.41 -3.26 -6.36
CA ARG A 60 -0.91 -3.24 -7.74
C ARG A 60 0.56 -3.63 -7.75
N GLY A 61 0.83 -4.92 -7.79
CA GLY A 61 2.19 -5.44 -7.59
C GLY A 61 2.73 -4.98 -6.23
N ASN A 62 3.85 -4.26 -6.23
CA ASN A 62 4.52 -3.77 -5.02
C ASN A 62 3.93 -2.44 -4.49
N LEU A 63 2.91 -1.87 -5.14
CA LEU A 63 2.18 -0.70 -4.65
C LEU A 63 0.98 -1.13 -3.81
N THR A 64 0.89 -0.61 -2.59
CA THR A 64 -0.31 -0.68 -1.74
C THR A 64 -0.76 0.73 -1.38
N ILE A 65 -2.04 1.04 -1.61
CA ILE A 65 -2.68 2.30 -1.20
C ILE A 65 -3.82 1.94 -0.25
N ALA A 66 -3.81 2.53 0.95
CA ALA A 66 -4.88 2.41 1.93
C ALA A 66 -5.74 3.68 1.92
N ILE A 67 -7.06 3.49 1.91
CA ILE A 67 -8.06 4.55 1.83
C ILE A 67 -9.01 4.37 3.00
N SER A 68 -9.12 5.38 3.84
CA SER A 68 -10.01 5.41 5.00
C SER A 68 -10.80 6.71 4.98
N THR A 69 -12.06 6.63 5.37
CA THR A 69 -12.93 7.78 5.66
C THR A 69 -13.20 7.91 7.15
N GLU A 70 -12.37 7.27 8.00
CA GLU A 70 -12.54 7.23 9.45
C GLU A 70 -13.94 6.76 9.88
N GLY A 71 -14.52 5.84 9.09
CA GLY A 71 -15.85 5.30 9.34
C GLY A 71 -17.00 6.18 8.86
N ALA A 72 -16.73 7.39 8.32
CA ALA A 72 -17.77 8.29 7.86
C ALA A 72 -18.60 7.71 6.71
N SER A 73 -17.98 7.00 5.77
CA SER A 73 -18.71 6.31 4.69
C SER A 73 -17.90 5.20 4.02
N PRO A 74 -18.29 3.93 4.19
CA PRO A 74 -17.74 2.81 3.43
C PRO A 74 -17.99 2.95 1.92
N ALA A 75 -19.12 3.54 1.52
CA ALA A 75 -19.46 3.75 0.11
C ALA A 75 -18.50 4.72 -0.57
N ILE A 76 -18.15 5.84 0.09
CA ILE A 76 -17.16 6.79 -0.44
C ILE A 76 -15.77 6.16 -0.50
N SER A 77 -15.33 5.46 0.55
CA SER A 77 -14.05 4.72 0.52
C SER A 77 -13.98 3.76 -0.66
N LYS A 78 -15.08 3.06 -0.97
CA LYS A 78 -15.16 2.14 -2.12
C LYS A 78 -15.13 2.86 -3.46
N ALA A 79 -15.76 4.04 -3.57
CA ALA A 79 -15.75 4.85 -4.80
C ALA A 79 -14.33 5.38 -5.09
N VAL A 80 -13.68 6.00 -4.11
CA VAL A 80 -12.29 6.49 -4.22
C VAL A 80 -11.33 5.35 -4.55
N ARG A 81 -11.50 4.19 -3.91
CA ARG A 81 -10.73 2.97 -4.23
C ARG A 81 -10.82 2.61 -5.70
N LYS A 82 -12.02 2.64 -6.30
CA LYS A 82 -12.21 2.33 -7.73
C LYS A 82 -11.52 3.34 -8.65
N GLU A 83 -11.57 4.63 -8.32
CA GLU A 83 -10.86 5.67 -9.08
C GLU A 83 -9.35 5.45 -9.05
N ILE A 84 -8.80 5.19 -7.87
CA ILE A 84 -7.37 4.91 -7.68
C ILE A 84 -6.97 3.62 -8.38
N GLU A 85 -7.82 2.58 -8.36
CA GLU A 85 -7.61 1.32 -9.08
C GLU A 85 -7.46 1.49 -10.59
N GLN A 86 -8.12 2.50 -11.18
CA GLN A 86 -8.01 2.85 -12.60
C GLN A 86 -6.76 3.69 -12.87
N LYS A 87 -6.44 4.64 -11.99
CA LYS A 87 -5.28 5.53 -12.14
C LYS A 87 -3.94 4.81 -11.96
N TYR A 88 -3.91 3.80 -11.10
CA TYR A 88 -2.74 2.93 -10.88
C TYR A 88 -3.06 1.54 -11.44
N ASP A 89 -2.81 1.38 -12.72
CA ASP A 89 -3.14 0.18 -13.48
C ASP A 89 -1.98 -0.84 -13.53
N ALA A 90 -2.07 -1.80 -14.45
CA ALA A 90 -1.04 -2.81 -14.65
C ALA A 90 0.27 -2.22 -15.21
N GLU A 91 0.20 -1.14 -15.99
CA GLU A 91 1.37 -0.45 -16.56
C GLU A 91 2.16 0.25 -15.45
N PHE A 92 1.46 0.89 -14.50
CA PHE A 92 2.11 1.44 -13.31
C PHE A 92 2.81 0.35 -12.49
N ALA A 93 2.16 -0.80 -12.27
CA ALA A 93 2.76 -1.91 -11.54
C ALA A 93 4.02 -2.46 -12.27
N ARG A 94 3.99 -2.51 -13.60
CA ARG A 94 5.16 -2.89 -14.42
C ARG A 94 6.28 -1.88 -14.31
N TYR A 95 5.96 -0.59 -14.38
CA TYR A 95 6.92 0.49 -14.21
C TYR A 95 7.58 0.47 -12.83
N LEU A 96 6.82 0.21 -11.76
CA LEU A 96 7.37 0.13 -10.41
C LEU A 96 8.39 -1.01 -10.26
N ARG A 97 8.13 -2.19 -10.84
CA ARG A 97 9.10 -3.31 -10.85
C ARG A 97 10.37 -2.95 -11.62
N PHE A 98 10.24 -2.24 -12.74
CA PHE A 98 11.38 -1.74 -13.49
C PHE A 98 12.21 -0.75 -12.68
N VAL A 99 11.57 0.22 -12.02
CA VAL A 99 12.22 1.17 -11.12
C VAL A 99 12.95 0.48 -9.97
N GLU A 100 12.36 -0.55 -9.38
CA GLU A 100 12.99 -1.36 -8.32
C GLU A 100 14.31 -1.98 -8.81
N SER A 101 14.30 -2.60 -10.00
CA SER A 101 15.51 -3.17 -10.60
C SER A 101 16.58 -2.10 -10.91
N LEU A 102 16.16 -0.97 -11.49
CA LEU A 102 17.06 0.12 -11.86
C LEU A 102 17.66 0.83 -10.66
N ARG A 103 16.89 0.99 -9.58
CA ARG A 103 17.42 1.51 -8.32
C ARG A 103 18.57 0.64 -7.81
N GLY A 104 18.40 -0.69 -7.87
CA GLY A 104 19.45 -1.64 -7.51
C GLY A 104 20.71 -1.47 -8.36
N LYS A 105 20.55 -1.31 -9.68
CA LYS A 105 21.65 -1.06 -10.61
C LYS A 105 22.37 0.28 -10.32
N ALA A 106 21.62 1.37 -10.21
CA ALA A 106 22.14 2.71 -9.97
C ALA A 106 22.92 2.83 -8.65
N ILE A 107 22.50 2.11 -7.60
CA ILE A 107 23.23 2.07 -6.31
C ILE A 107 24.59 1.39 -6.46
N LYS A 108 24.68 0.35 -7.30
CA LYS A 108 25.94 -0.40 -7.51
C LYS A 108 26.90 0.34 -8.43
N GLU A 109 26.38 0.93 -9.50
CA GLU A 109 27.18 1.42 -10.63
C GLU A 109 27.47 2.92 -10.57
N ILE A 110 26.52 3.76 -10.12
CA ILE A 110 26.73 5.21 -10.03
C ILE A 110 27.44 5.56 -8.71
N LYS A 111 28.77 5.73 -8.78
CA LYS A 111 29.62 6.03 -7.61
C LYS A 111 29.36 7.42 -7.04
N ASP A 112 29.21 8.43 -7.89
CA ASP A 112 28.92 9.80 -7.48
C ASP A 112 27.53 9.89 -6.82
N ALA A 113 27.52 10.26 -5.55
CA ALA A 113 26.30 10.33 -4.75
C ALA A 113 25.29 11.37 -5.28
N LYS A 114 25.75 12.54 -5.75
CA LYS A 114 24.88 13.61 -6.27
C LYS A 114 24.26 13.19 -7.60
N LYS A 115 25.03 12.55 -8.49
CA LYS A 115 24.49 12.00 -9.75
C LYS A 115 23.48 10.90 -9.49
N ARG A 116 23.79 9.96 -8.58
CA ARG A 116 22.88 8.88 -8.21
C ARG A 116 21.58 9.43 -7.63
N GLU A 117 21.65 10.41 -6.72
CA GLU A 117 20.45 11.05 -6.17
C GLU A 117 19.60 11.72 -7.24
N ARG A 118 20.23 12.49 -8.15
CA ARG A 118 19.52 13.13 -9.27
C ARG A 118 18.81 12.12 -10.17
N PHE A 119 19.49 11.04 -10.53
CA PHE A 119 18.90 9.96 -11.34
C PHE A 119 17.73 9.28 -10.60
N LEU A 120 17.90 8.92 -9.33
CA LEU A 120 16.83 8.28 -8.56
C LEU A 120 15.60 9.18 -8.41
N LYS A 121 15.80 10.49 -8.23
CA LYS A 121 14.72 11.48 -8.21
C LYS A 121 14.01 11.59 -9.57
N SER A 122 14.74 11.48 -10.68
CA SER A 122 14.14 11.59 -12.02
C SER A 122 13.19 10.43 -12.35
N LEU A 123 13.36 9.26 -11.74
CA LEU A 123 12.46 8.09 -11.93
C LEU A 123 10.99 8.37 -11.56
N ALA A 124 10.76 9.34 -10.69
CA ALA A 124 9.42 9.74 -10.23
C ALA A 124 9.07 11.18 -10.63
N SER A 125 9.75 11.75 -11.63
CA SER A 125 9.45 13.11 -12.08
C SER A 125 8.03 13.20 -12.66
N ALA A 126 7.44 14.41 -12.58
CA ALA A 126 6.12 14.66 -13.15
C ALA A 126 6.07 14.33 -14.65
N GLU A 127 7.16 14.61 -15.38
CA GLU A 127 7.31 14.28 -16.80
C GLU A 127 7.27 12.77 -17.05
N ILE A 128 8.07 11.97 -16.33
CA ILE A 128 8.09 10.51 -16.52
C ILE A 128 6.75 9.89 -16.14
N LEU A 129 6.10 10.36 -15.07
CA LEU A 129 4.77 9.90 -14.69
C LEU A 129 3.70 10.29 -15.71
N ALA A 130 3.82 11.47 -16.34
CA ALA A 130 2.93 11.88 -17.42
C ALA A 130 3.12 11.00 -18.66
N ILE A 131 4.37 10.69 -19.03
CA ILE A 131 4.68 9.77 -20.14
C ILE A 131 4.11 8.38 -19.84
N LEU A 132 4.30 7.86 -18.63
CA LEU A 132 3.75 6.56 -18.23
C LEU A 132 2.22 6.52 -18.38
N ARG A 133 1.53 7.55 -17.88
CA ARG A 133 0.06 7.61 -17.91
C ARG A 133 -0.50 7.79 -19.32
N ASN A 134 0.17 8.56 -20.17
CA ASN A 134 -0.35 8.93 -21.49
C ASN A 134 0.17 8.02 -22.62
N ARG A 135 1.34 7.41 -22.45
CA ARG A 135 2.07 6.66 -23.50
C ARG A 135 2.52 5.27 -23.06
N GLY A 136 2.23 4.86 -21.82
CA GLY A 136 2.50 3.54 -21.29
C GLY A 136 3.96 3.29 -20.88
N PHE A 137 4.19 2.08 -20.38
CA PHE A 137 5.46 1.64 -19.82
C PHE A 137 6.62 1.78 -20.81
N ALA A 138 6.44 1.36 -22.06
CA ALA A 138 7.51 1.31 -23.05
C ALA A 138 8.11 2.69 -23.37
N ALA A 139 7.28 3.74 -23.37
CA ALA A 139 7.74 5.10 -23.57
C ALA A 139 8.48 5.63 -22.32
N ALA A 140 7.91 5.42 -21.13
CA ALA A 140 8.51 5.87 -19.88
C ALA A 140 9.86 5.18 -19.61
N SER A 141 9.94 3.86 -19.81
CA SER A 141 11.17 3.11 -19.60
C SER A 141 12.29 3.57 -20.53
N ARG A 142 11.97 3.95 -21.78
CA ARG A 142 12.95 4.45 -22.74
C ARG A 142 13.55 5.78 -22.28
N GLU A 143 12.73 6.71 -21.81
CA GLU A 143 13.24 8.01 -21.31
C GLU A 143 14.08 7.84 -20.04
N VAL A 144 13.68 6.92 -19.15
CA VAL A 144 14.48 6.58 -17.97
C VAL A 144 15.83 5.98 -18.33
N LEU A 145 15.90 5.06 -19.30
CA LEU A 145 17.17 4.46 -19.73
C LEU A 145 18.12 5.51 -20.33
N LYS A 146 17.61 6.44 -21.15
CA LYS A 146 18.42 7.57 -21.64
C LYS A 146 18.98 8.43 -20.50
N ALA A 147 18.19 8.63 -19.44
CA ALA A 147 18.65 9.38 -18.26
C ALA A 147 19.73 8.62 -17.46
N LEU A 148 19.64 7.29 -17.42
CA LEU A 148 20.67 6.43 -16.83
C LEU A 148 21.98 6.52 -17.60
N ASP A 149 21.94 6.37 -18.92
CA ASP A 149 23.13 6.44 -19.78
C ASP A 149 23.87 7.78 -19.60
N LYS A 150 23.13 8.90 -19.54
CA LYS A 150 23.70 10.23 -19.26
C LYS A 150 24.34 10.32 -17.88
N ALA A 151 23.75 9.68 -16.87
CA ALA A 151 24.30 9.68 -15.51
C ALA A 151 25.62 8.89 -15.43
N GLU A 152 25.73 7.79 -16.20
CA GLU A 152 26.94 6.97 -16.32
C GLU A 152 28.04 7.66 -17.16
N LEU A 153 27.70 8.20 -18.34
CA LEU A 153 28.64 8.85 -19.27
C LEU A 153 29.28 10.12 -18.71
N SER A 154 28.60 10.84 -17.81
CA SER A 154 29.15 12.07 -17.22
C SER A 154 30.32 11.83 -16.24
N GLY A 155 30.66 10.56 -15.96
CA GLY A 155 31.70 10.14 -15.02
C GLY A 155 32.95 9.50 -15.65
N ALA A 156 33.06 9.50 -16.98
CA ALA A 156 34.28 9.16 -17.70
C ALA A 156 35.08 10.43 -18.05
#